data_AF-A0A838H0L3-F1
#
_entry.id   AF-A0A838H0L3-F1
#
_cell.length_a   1.000
_cell.length_b   1.000
_cell.length_c   1.000
_cell.angle_alpha   90.00
_cell.angle_beta   90.00
_cell.angle_gamma   90.00
#
_symmetry.space_group_name_H-M   'P 1'
#
loop_
_entity.id
_entity.type
_entity.pdbx_description
1 polymer ?
#
loop_
_entity_poly.entity_id
_entity_poly.type
_entity_poly.pdbx_seq_one_letter_code
_entity_poly.pdbx_strand_id
1 'polypeptide(L)'
;RAQFIDEVAAGDGAGPAAAAAQVDAAIDRWVYYAGWSDKIAQIAGSANPVAGPYFNFSVPEPTGVVAVLAPQHSPLLGLVSVLAPVIVTGNTAVVVASQRLPLPAVTLTEVLATSDLPGGVVNLLTGRTAELAPVLAAHADVNAIDLCGADPHLAAGYETAAADNLKRVLRAPHQPQDWTHQPDPHRILAFTETKTVWHPTGM
;
A
#
# COMPACT_ATOMS: atom_id res chain seq x y z
N ARG A 1 -15.73 15.07 -4.05
CA ARG A 1 -15.58 14.68 -5.48
C ARG A 1 -15.12 15.84 -6.36
N ALA A 2 -15.88 16.95 -6.51
CA ALA A 2 -15.49 18.08 -7.36
C ALA A 2 -14.07 18.62 -7.06
N GLN A 3 -13.76 18.84 -5.77
CA GLN A 3 -12.42 19.26 -5.34
C GLN A 3 -11.30 18.34 -5.84
N PHE A 4 -11.45 17.02 -5.73
CA PHE A 4 -10.44 16.08 -6.26
C PHE A 4 -10.28 16.17 -7.78
N ILE A 5 -11.36 16.45 -8.52
CA ILE A 5 -11.29 16.62 -9.97
C ILE A 5 -10.44 17.85 -10.30
N ASP A 6 -10.67 18.96 -9.60
CA ASP A 6 -9.93 20.19 -9.80
C ASP A 6 -8.44 20.02 -9.44
N GLU A 7 -8.14 19.36 -8.32
CA GLU A 7 -6.76 19.10 -7.89
C GLU A 7 -6.02 18.14 -8.84
N VAL A 8 -6.69 17.07 -9.30
CA VAL A 8 -6.13 16.13 -10.28
C VAL A 8 -5.89 16.83 -11.62
N ALA A 9 -6.85 17.63 -12.10
CA ALA A 9 -6.71 18.38 -13.35
C ALA A 9 -5.56 19.40 -13.27
N ALA A 10 -5.44 20.11 -12.15
CA ALA A 10 -4.35 21.06 -11.91
C ALA A 10 -2.97 20.38 -11.82
N GLY A 11 -2.93 19.16 -11.28
CA GLY A 11 -1.69 18.42 -11.07
C GLY A 11 -1.13 17.75 -12.33
N ASP A 12 -1.95 16.94 -13.00
CA ASP A 12 -1.50 16.12 -14.14
C ASP A 12 -1.70 16.82 -15.50
N GLY A 13 -2.28 18.03 -15.52
CA GLY A 13 -2.64 18.73 -16.75
C GLY A 13 -3.75 18.02 -17.54
N ALA A 14 -4.45 17.07 -16.89
CA ALA A 14 -5.53 16.31 -17.49
C ALA A 14 -6.74 17.22 -17.74
N GLY A 15 -7.43 17.01 -18.86
CA GLY A 15 -8.72 17.68 -19.11
C GLY A 15 -9.78 17.29 -18.07
N PRO A 16 -10.80 18.13 -17.83
CA PRO A 16 -11.80 17.89 -16.77
C PRO A 16 -12.47 16.52 -16.81
N ALA A 17 -12.77 16.00 -18.01
CA ALA A 17 -13.37 14.67 -18.18
C ALA A 17 -12.41 13.54 -17.77
N ALA A 18 -11.13 13.65 -18.11
CA ALA A 18 -10.12 12.66 -17.74
C ALA A 18 -9.85 12.70 -16.23
N ALA A 19 -9.77 13.89 -15.63
CA ALA A 19 -9.65 14.04 -14.19
C ALA A 19 -10.86 13.44 -13.44
N ALA A 20 -12.09 13.66 -13.93
CA ALA A 20 -13.29 13.04 -13.40
C ALA A 20 -13.22 11.50 -13.45
N ALA A 21 -12.80 10.93 -14.57
CA ALA A 21 -12.64 9.49 -14.73
C ALA A 21 -11.57 8.92 -13.78
N GLN A 22 -10.47 9.62 -13.53
CA GLN A 22 -9.46 9.20 -12.56
C GLN A 22 -9.99 9.19 -11.12
N VAL A 23 -10.81 10.20 -10.74
CA VAL A 23 -11.44 10.25 -9.42
C VAL A 23 -12.44 9.11 -9.25
N ASP A 24 -13.25 8.83 -10.27
CA ASP A 24 -14.21 7.72 -10.24
C ASP A 24 -13.48 6.37 -10.14
N ALA A 25 -12.40 6.17 -10.91
CA ALA A 25 -11.56 4.98 -10.81
C ALA A 25 -10.91 4.83 -9.43
N ALA A 26 -10.56 5.93 -8.75
CA ALA A 26 -10.02 5.90 -7.39
C ALA A 26 -11.07 5.49 -6.37
N ILE A 27 -12.33 5.90 -6.55
CA ILE A 27 -13.46 5.44 -5.73
C ILE A 27 -13.66 3.94 -5.94
N ASP A 28 -13.71 3.48 -7.19
CA ASP A 28 -13.84 2.05 -7.50
C ASP A 28 -12.67 1.23 -6.94
N ARG A 29 -11.46 1.80 -6.90
CA ARG A 29 -10.27 1.18 -6.28
C ARG A 29 -10.47 0.94 -4.78
N TRP A 30 -11.03 1.90 -4.05
CA TRP A 30 -11.36 1.71 -2.65
C TRP A 30 -12.40 0.61 -2.45
N VAL A 31 -13.47 0.59 -3.27
CA VAL A 31 -14.51 -0.44 -3.21
C VAL A 31 -13.93 -1.82 -3.50
N TYR A 32 -13.07 -1.94 -4.51
CA TYR A 32 -12.39 -3.18 -4.84
C TYR A 32 -11.58 -3.72 -3.65
N TYR A 33 -10.73 -2.89 -3.05
CA TYR A 33 -9.90 -3.35 -1.93
C TYR A 33 -10.72 -3.57 -0.66
N ALA A 34 -11.77 -2.79 -0.40
CA ALA A 34 -12.68 -3.07 0.71
C ALA A 34 -13.29 -4.49 0.60
N GLY A 35 -13.56 -4.95 -0.63
CA GLY A 35 -14.02 -6.31 -0.91
C GLY A 35 -13.03 -7.42 -0.53
N TRP A 36 -11.75 -7.11 -0.31
CA TRP A 36 -10.72 -8.07 0.08
C TRP A 36 -10.51 -8.20 1.60
N SER A 37 -11.06 -7.28 2.41
CA SER A 37 -10.84 -7.20 3.87
C SER A 37 -11.07 -8.51 4.63
N ASP A 38 -11.95 -9.38 4.14
CA ASP A 38 -12.33 -10.66 4.74
C ASP A 38 -12.03 -11.88 3.85
N LYS A 39 -11.32 -11.70 2.72
CA LYS A 39 -11.13 -12.75 1.70
C LYS A 39 -9.68 -13.16 1.45
N ILE A 40 -8.69 -12.42 1.95
CA ILE A 40 -7.27 -12.72 1.68
C ILE A 40 -6.86 -14.11 2.14
N ALA A 41 -7.36 -14.57 3.29
CA ALA A 41 -7.10 -15.92 3.79
C ALA A 41 -7.61 -17.04 2.84
N GLN A 42 -8.57 -16.76 1.96
CA GLN A 42 -9.07 -17.76 0.99
C GLN A 42 -8.08 -18.02 -0.15
N ILE A 43 -7.20 -17.05 -0.44
CA ILE A 43 -6.21 -17.17 -1.53
C ILE A 43 -4.77 -17.37 -1.02
N ALA A 44 -4.49 -16.97 0.23
CA ALA A 44 -3.15 -17.00 0.81
C ALA A 44 -3.06 -17.76 2.15
N GLY A 45 -4.17 -18.31 2.63
CA GLY A 45 -4.20 -19.26 3.75
C GLY A 45 -4.32 -20.69 3.26
N SER A 46 -4.04 -21.65 4.15
CA SER A 46 -4.17 -23.08 3.85
C SER A 46 -4.41 -23.92 5.10
N ALA A 47 -5.17 -25.00 4.95
CA ALA A 47 -5.09 -26.14 5.87
C ALA A 47 -4.03 -27.09 5.32
N ASN A 48 -3.12 -27.56 6.17
CA ASN A 48 -1.92 -28.28 5.77
C ASN A 48 -1.99 -29.70 6.31
N PRO A 49 -2.26 -30.72 5.48
CA PRO A 49 -2.23 -32.11 5.93
C PRO A 49 -0.82 -32.50 6.33
N VAL A 50 -0.66 -32.98 7.57
CA VAL A 50 0.64 -33.40 8.11
C VAL A 50 0.53 -34.80 8.71
N ALA A 51 1.62 -35.54 8.67
CA ALA A 51 1.71 -36.84 9.32
C ALA A 51 1.88 -36.63 10.84
N GLY A 52 0.78 -36.68 11.60
CA GLY A 52 0.80 -36.57 13.06
C GLY A 52 -0.54 -36.10 13.63
N PRO A 53 -0.70 -36.14 14.96
CA PRO A 53 -1.92 -35.69 15.64
C PRO A 53 -1.94 -34.15 15.77
N TYR A 54 -1.81 -33.46 14.63
CA TYR A 54 -1.81 -32.00 14.57
C TYR A 54 -2.80 -31.49 13.53
N PHE A 55 -3.61 -30.52 13.94
CA PHE A 55 -4.27 -29.61 13.03
C PHE A 55 -3.29 -28.50 12.67
N ASN A 56 -2.78 -28.55 11.42
CA ASN A 56 -1.84 -27.57 10.91
C ASN A 56 -2.52 -26.65 9.88
N PHE A 57 -2.36 -25.35 10.04
CA PHE A 57 -2.89 -24.37 9.11
C PHE A 57 -2.00 -23.13 9.04
N SER A 58 -2.03 -22.47 7.89
CA SER A 58 -1.32 -21.23 7.60
C SER A 58 -2.30 -20.11 7.36
N VAL A 59 -2.04 -18.94 7.94
CA VAL A 59 -2.83 -17.73 7.74
C VAL A 59 -1.94 -16.56 7.35
N PRO A 60 -2.38 -15.68 6.43
CA PRO A 60 -1.73 -14.40 6.18
C PRO A 60 -2.01 -13.44 7.34
N GLU A 61 -0.96 -12.91 7.97
CA GLU A 61 -1.02 -11.85 8.98
C GLU A 61 -0.40 -10.56 8.42
N PRO A 62 -0.84 -9.36 8.82
CA PRO A 62 -0.22 -8.11 8.38
C PRO A 62 1.24 -8.05 8.82
N THR A 63 2.11 -7.50 7.96
CA THR A 63 3.54 -7.30 8.25
C THR A 63 3.78 -6.23 9.33
N GLY A 64 2.84 -5.29 9.55
CA GLY A 64 2.91 -4.27 10.62
C GLY A 64 2.86 -2.84 10.09
N VAL A 65 3.94 -2.08 10.28
CA VAL A 65 4.10 -0.71 9.77
C VAL A 65 4.73 -0.74 8.38
N VAL A 66 4.04 -0.18 7.39
CA VAL A 66 4.50 -0.12 5.99
C VAL A 66 4.75 1.32 5.58
N ALA A 67 5.98 1.62 5.16
CA ALA A 67 6.29 2.87 4.49
C ALA A 67 5.84 2.79 3.02
N VAL A 68 5.16 3.83 2.51
CA VAL A 68 4.68 3.85 1.13
C VAL A 68 5.16 5.12 0.44
N LEU A 69 5.92 4.97 -0.63
CA LEU A 69 6.28 6.09 -1.51
C LEU A 69 5.22 6.19 -2.61
N ALA A 70 4.40 7.23 -2.58
CA ALA A 70 3.29 7.40 -3.51
C ALA A 70 3.80 7.66 -4.95
N PRO A 71 3.10 7.16 -5.99
CA PRO A 71 3.47 7.39 -7.38
C PRO A 71 3.57 8.88 -7.74
N GLN A 72 4.60 9.25 -8.50
CA GLN A 72 4.89 10.67 -8.80
C GLN A 72 4.03 11.27 -9.94
N HIS A 73 3.21 10.46 -10.61
CA HIS A 73 2.44 10.82 -11.82
C HIS A 73 0.95 10.44 -11.78
N SER A 74 0.45 9.94 -10.66
CA SER A 74 -0.97 9.63 -10.51
C SER A 74 -1.38 9.97 -9.08
N PRO A 75 -1.76 11.24 -8.83
CA PRO A 75 -1.75 11.83 -7.50
C PRO A 75 -2.88 11.31 -6.60
N LEU A 76 -3.98 10.82 -7.19
CA LEU A 76 -5.07 10.19 -6.46
C LEU A 76 -5.19 8.71 -6.75
N LEU A 77 -5.43 8.32 -8.01
CA LEU A 77 -5.66 6.91 -8.36
C LEU A 77 -4.46 6.04 -7.98
N GLY A 78 -3.24 6.44 -8.36
CA GLY A 78 -2.01 5.73 -7.97
C GLY A 78 -1.81 5.69 -6.45
N LEU A 79 -2.02 6.81 -5.75
CA LEU A 79 -1.95 6.88 -4.29
C LEU A 79 -2.88 5.85 -3.62
N VAL A 80 -4.17 5.87 -3.98
CA VAL A 80 -5.16 4.91 -3.45
C VAL A 80 -4.75 3.48 -3.78
N SER A 81 -4.21 3.25 -4.97
CA SER A 81 -3.82 1.93 -5.45
C SER A 81 -2.65 1.29 -4.69
N VAL A 82 -1.82 2.11 -4.05
CA VAL A 82 -0.71 1.63 -3.20
C VAL A 82 -1.08 1.64 -1.72
N LEU A 83 -1.96 2.55 -1.28
CA LEU A 83 -2.36 2.69 0.11
C LEU A 83 -3.43 1.67 0.54
N ALA A 84 -4.50 1.55 -0.24
CA ALA A 84 -5.60 0.65 0.06
C ALA A 84 -5.17 -0.83 0.28
N PRO A 85 -4.29 -1.43 -0.55
CA PRO A 85 -3.86 -2.81 -0.34
C PRO A 85 -2.98 -3.00 0.90
N VAL A 86 -2.38 -1.93 1.44
CA VAL A 86 -1.61 -2.00 2.69
C VAL A 86 -2.58 -2.12 3.86
N ILE A 87 -3.53 -1.20 3.98
CA ILE A 87 -4.39 -1.12 5.17
C ILE A 87 -5.50 -2.18 5.20
N VAL A 88 -5.88 -2.74 4.04
CA VAL A 88 -6.94 -3.76 3.95
C VAL A 88 -6.64 -5.03 4.75
N THR A 89 -5.35 -5.38 4.91
CA THR A 89 -4.91 -6.55 5.68
C THR A 89 -4.65 -6.24 7.16
N GLY A 90 -4.88 -5.00 7.59
CA GLY A 90 -4.64 -4.56 8.97
C GLY A 90 -3.24 -4.00 9.22
N ASN A 91 -2.45 -3.71 8.18
CA ASN A 91 -1.23 -2.92 8.35
C ASN A 91 -1.56 -1.46 8.66
N THR A 92 -0.59 -0.74 9.22
CA THR A 92 -0.59 0.72 9.27
C THR A 92 0.38 1.28 8.23
N ALA A 93 0.13 2.49 7.75
CA ALA A 93 0.89 3.10 6.68
C ALA A 93 1.52 4.44 7.08
N VAL A 94 2.80 4.63 6.74
CA VAL A 94 3.46 5.94 6.69
C VAL A 94 3.69 6.27 5.22
N VAL A 95 2.89 7.19 4.70
CA VAL A 95 2.82 7.48 3.27
C VAL A 95 3.57 8.76 2.97
N VAL A 96 4.59 8.70 2.13
CA VAL A 96 5.21 9.88 1.52
C VAL A 96 4.44 10.22 0.25
N ALA A 97 3.72 11.34 0.27
CA ALA A 97 2.95 11.83 -0.86
C ALA A 97 3.84 12.11 -2.09
N SER A 98 3.22 12.21 -3.27
CA SER A 98 3.92 12.71 -4.46
C SER A 98 4.49 14.10 -4.18
N GLN A 99 5.82 14.26 -4.28
CA GLN A 99 6.46 15.56 -4.08
C GLN A 99 6.08 16.54 -5.19
N ARG A 100 5.66 16.01 -6.35
CA ARG A 100 5.23 16.80 -7.50
C ARG A 100 3.78 17.26 -7.35
N LEU A 101 2.93 16.39 -6.81
CA LEU A 101 1.48 16.51 -6.85
C LEU A 101 0.83 16.16 -5.50
N PRO A 102 1.14 16.90 -4.42
CA PRO A 102 0.76 16.49 -3.07
C PRO A 102 -0.71 16.78 -2.71
N LEU A 103 -1.39 17.68 -3.42
CA LEU A 103 -2.70 18.21 -2.98
C LEU A 103 -3.78 17.13 -2.85
N PRO A 104 -3.98 16.21 -3.82
CA PRO A 104 -4.96 15.13 -3.64
C PRO A 104 -4.65 14.22 -2.45
N ALA A 105 -3.37 14.03 -2.11
CA ALA A 105 -3.00 13.25 -0.94
C ALA A 105 -3.42 13.96 0.35
N VAL A 106 -3.18 15.27 0.44
CA VAL A 106 -3.58 16.09 1.58
C VAL A 106 -5.10 16.09 1.75
N THR A 107 -5.85 16.33 0.68
CA THR A 107 -7.33 16.30 0.70
C THR A 107 -7.87 14.92 1.07
N LEU A 108 -7.20 13.84 0.66
CA LEU A 108 -7.56 12.48 1.08
C LEU A 108 -7.44 12.29 2.60
N THR A 109 -6.56 13.00 3.30
CA THR A 109 -6.46 12.89 4.77
C THR A 109 -7.73 13.34 5.48
N GLU A 110 -8.42 14.37 4.96
CA GLU A 110 -9.71 14.82 5.52
C GLU A 110 -10.78 13.75 5.32
N VAL A 111 -10.79 13.09 4.15
CA VAL A 111 -11.70 11.97 3.87
C VAL A 111 -11.44 10.81 4.82
N LEU A 112 -10.18 10.42 5.03
CA LEU A 112 -9.83 9.35 5.96
C LEU A 112 -10.21 9.69 7.41
N ALA A 113 -9.94 10.93 7.83
CA ALA A 113 -10.31 11.42 9.17
C ALA A 113 -11.83 11.46 9.39
N THR A 114 -12.62 11.72 8.34
CA THR A 114 -14.09 11.74 8.40
C THR A 114 -14.74 10.38 8.12
N SER A 115 -13.94 9.35 7.83
CA SER A 115 -14.40 7.97 7.58
C SER A 115 -14.25 7.06 8.81
N ASP A 116 -14.10 7.62 10.01
CA ASP A 116 -13.86 6.89 11.27
C ASP A 116 -12.62 5.97 11.24
N LEU A 117 -11.64 6.30 10.41
CA LEU A 117 -10.38 5.57 10.38
C LEU A 117 -9.64 5.77 11.72
N PRO A 118 -9.26 4.70 12.43
CA PRO A 118 -8.56 4.84 13.70
C PRO A 118 -7.27 5.65 13.56
N GLY A 119 -6.98 6.50 14.55
CA GLY A 119 -5.78 7.31 14.58
C GLY A 119 -4.52 6.48 14.43
N GLY A 120 -3.62 6.88 13.53
CA GLY A 120 -2.35 6.20 13.27
C GLY A 120 -2.40 5.10 12.21
N VAL A 121 -3.57 4.70 11.70
CA VAL A 121 -3.65 3.70 10.61
C VAL A 121 -3.05 4.22 9.31
N VAL A 122 -3.29 5.50 8.98
CA VAL A 122 -2.65 6.18 7.86
C VAL A 122 -2.04 7.49 8.35
N ASN A 123 -0.75 7.66 8.13
CA ASN A 123 0.01 8.87 8.45
C ASN A 123 0.62 9.41 7.14
N LEU A 124 0.22 10.60 6.72
CA LEU A 124 0.70 11.20 5.47
C LEU A 124 1.81 12.22 5.74
N LEU A 125 2.90 12.11 4.99
CA LEU A 125 4.00 13.06 4.94
C LEU A 125 4.07 13.71 3.56
N THR A 126 4.29 15.01 3.53
CA THR A 126 4.64 15.75 2.31
C THR A 126 6.09 16.20 2.41
N GLY A 127 6.80 16.24 1.28
CA GLY A 127 8.21 16.60 1.26
C GLY A 127 8.93 15.99 0.07
N ARG A 128 10.26 16.07 0.08
CA ARG A 128 11.09 15.48 -0.98
C ARG A 128 11.29 13.99 -0.70
N THR A 129 10.92 13.16 -1.67
CA THR A 129 11.07 11.69 -1.59
C THR A 129 12.51 11.30 -1.29
N ALA A 130 13.50 11.98 -1.90
CA ALA A 130 14.92 11.70 -1.70
C ALA A 130 15.43 11.99 -0.27
N GLU A 131 14.74 12.84 0.50
CA GLU A 131 15.10 13.15 1.89
C GLU A 131 14.41 12.18 2.87
N LEU A 132 13.16 11.80 2.59
CA LEU A 132 12.34 10.97 3.48
C LEU A 132 12.55 9.46 3.28
N ALA A 133 12.72 9.01 2.03
CA ALA A 133 12.84 7.59 1.70
C ALA A 133 14.05 6.88 2.34
N PRO A 134 15.27 7.47 2.39
CA PRO A 134 16.39 6.82 3.08
C PRO A 134 16.12 6.59 4.56
N VAL A 135 15.46 7.55 5.23
CA VAL A 135 15.12 7.45 6.66
C VAL A 135 14.13 6.32 6.89
N LEU A 136 13.05 6.25 6.09
CA LEU A 136 12.05 5.19 6.19
C LEU A 136 12.62 3.82 5.82
N ALA A 137 13.50 3.75 4.84
CA ALA A 137 14.18 2.52 4.44
C ALA A 137 15.11 1.99 5.54
N ALA A 138 15.80 2.87 6.28
CA ALA A 138 16.70 2.48 7.37
C ALA A 138 15.98 2.28 8.73
N HIS A 139 14.74 2.77 8.88
CA HIS A 139 14.06 2.80 10.18
C HIS A 139 13.82 1.38 10.73
N ALA A 140 14.23 1.13 11.98
CA ALA A 140 14.14 -0.19 12.61
C ALA A 140 12.69 -0.64 12.84
N ASP A 141 11.80 0.29 13.22
CA ASP A 141 10.39 0.01 13.50
C ASP A 141 9.47 0.07 12.26
N VAL A 142 10.04 0.18 11.06
CA VAL A 142 9.28 0.01 9.80
C VAL A 142 9.46 -1.42 9.33
N ASN A 143 8.37 -2.16 9.16
CA ASN A 143 8.39 -3.59 8.84
C ASN A 143 8.47 -3.87 7.33
N ALA A 144 7.99 -2.95 6.49
CA ALA A 144 8.11 -3.03 5.04
C ALA A 144 8.14 -1.65 4.38
N ILE A 145 8.66 -1.58 3.15
CA ILE A 145 8.61 -0.37 2.32
C ILE A 145 8.16 -0.67 0.89
N ASP A 146 7.22 0.13 0.40
CA ASP A 146 6.76 0.18 -0.99
C ASP A 146 7.48 1.30 -1.74
N LEU A 147 8.32 0.93 -2.70
CA LEU A 147 9.15 1.86 -3.48
C LEU A 147 8.47 2.32 -4.77
N CYS A 148 7.15 2.18 -4.90
CA CYS A 148 6.42 2.56 -6.13
C CYS A 148 6.71 3.99 -6.61
N GLY A 149 6.87 4.93 -5.69
CA GLY A 149 7.19 6.33 -5.95
C GLY A 149 8.67 6.71 -5.89
N ALA A 150 9.57 5.73 -5.74
CA ALA A 150 11.00 5.98 -5.68
C ALA A 150 11.58 6.34 -7.05
N ASP A 151 12.65 7.13 -7.05
CA ASP A 151 13.54 7.20 -8.21
C ASP A 151 14.19 5.82 -8.44
N PRO A 152 14.04 5.21 -9.63
CA PRO A 152 14.65 3.91 -9.94
C PRO A 152 16.16 3.86 -9.71
N HIS A 153 16.87 4.97 -9.88
CA HIS A 153 18.31 5.05 -9.66
C HIS A 153 18.70 5.02 -8.18
N LEU A 154 17.81 5.47 -7.29
CA LEU A 154 18.02 5.48 -5.84
C LEU A 154 17.50 4.21 -5.16
N ALA A 155 16.65 3.45 -5.85
CA ALA A 155 15.98 2.27 -5.34
C ALA A 155 16.99 1.25 -4.76
N ALA A 156 18.13 1.02 -5.42
CA ALA A 156 19.20 0.12 -4.94
C ALA A 156 19.75 0.53 -3.56
N GLY A 157 19.90 1.84 -3.32
CA GLY A 157 20.31 2.37 -2.02
C GLY A 157 19.26 2.11 -0.93
N TYR A 158 17.98 2.24 -1.26
CA TYR A 158 16.90 1.97 -0.30
C TYR A 158 16.80 0.48 0.08
N GLU A 159 17.05 -0.44 -0.86
CA GLU A 159 17.17 -1.88 -0.54
C GLU A 159 18.37 -2.15 0.38
N THR A 160 19.50 -1.49 0.11
CA THR A 160 20.69 -1.62 0.94
C THR A 160 20.42 -1.14 2.37
N ALA A 161 19.74 -0.01 2.54
CA ALA A 161 19.34 0.50 3.85
C ALA A 161 18.29 -0.39 4.54
N ALA A 162 17.37 -0.98 3.78
CA ALA A 162 16.38 -1.92 4.31
C ALA A 162 17.01 -3.22 4.83
N ALA A 163 18.19 -3.60 4.33
CA ALA A 163 18.87 -4.82 4.75
C ALA A 163 19.30 -4.79 6.24
N ASP A 164 19.46 -3.61 6.86
CA ASP A 164 19.89 -3.47 8.25
C ASP A 164 18.95 -4.16 9.26
N ASN A 165 17.64 -4.22 8.98
CA ASN A 165 16.68 -5.00 9.77
C ASN A 165 15.95 -6.07 8.94
N LEU A 166 16.41 -6.34 7.71
CA LEU A 166 15.81 -7.26 6.75
C LEU A 166 14.32 -6.99 6.47
N LYS A 167 13.87 -5.73 6.59
CA LYS A 167 12.48 -5.36 6.27
C LYS A 167 12.16 -5.69 4.82
N ARG A 168 10.89 -5.98 4.56
CA ARG A 168 10.45 -6.30 3.21
C ARG A 168 10.48 -5.07 2.32
N VAL A 169 10.89 -5.26 1.06
CA VAL A 169 10.91 -4.20 0.05
C VAL A 169 10.08 -4.63 -1.15
N LEU A 170 9.08 -3.84 -1.51
CA LEU A 170 8.37 -3.97 -2.77
C LEU A 170 8.95 -2.96 -3.78
N ARG A 171 9.62 -3.47 -4.81
CA ARG A 171 10.15 -2.67 -5.92
C ARG A 171 9.02 -2.11 -6.79
N ALA A 172 9.23 -0.90 -7.31
CA ALA A 172 8.40 -0.41 -8.41
C ALA A 172 8.54 -1.34 -9.63
N PRO A 173 7.48 -1.56 -10.41
CA PRO A 173 7.57 -2.28 -11.68
C PRO A 173 8.56 -1.59 -12.64
N HIS A 174 9.22 -2.37 -13.50
CA HIS A 174 10.17 -1.83 -14.49
C HIS A 174 9.53 -0.92 -15.54
N GLN A 175 8.21 -1.01 -15.73
CA GLN A 175 7.44 -0.18 -16.64
C GLN A 175 6.50 0.73 -15.86
N PRO A 176 6.19 1.94 -16.37
CA PRO A 176 5.16 2.80 -15.78
C PRO A 176 3.86 2.01 -15.58
N GLN A 177 3.35 2.01 -14.36
CA GLN A 177 2.14 1.28 -14.03
C GLN A 177 0.91 2.04 -14.55
N ASP A 178 0.13 1.41 -15.42
CA ASP A 178 -1.20 1.90 -15.77
C ASP A 178 -2.16 1.59 -14.63
N TRP A 179 -2.52 2.62 -13.88
CA TRP A 179 -3.40 2.48 -12.73
C TRP A 179 -4.86 2.27 -13.11
N THR A 180 -5.26 2.45 -14.38
CA THR A 180 -6.64 2.24 -14.84
C THR A 180 -6.98 0.76 -15.01
N HIS A 181 -5.97 -0.10 -15.12
CA HIS A 181 -6.15 -1.54 -15.18
C HIS A 181 -6.77 -2.08 -13.88
N GLN A 182 -7.50 -3.20 -14.02
CA GLN A 182 -8.08 -3.88 -12.87
C GLN A 182 -6.95 -4.30 -11.91
N PRO A 183 -7.05 -3.94 -10.62
CA PRO A 183 -6.07 -4.35 -9.61
C PRO A 183 -6.13 -5.86 -9.37
N ASP A 184 -5.03 -6.38 -8.84
CA ASP A 184 -4.91 -7.76 -8.38
C ASP A 184 -4.50 -7.82 -6.89
N PRO A 185 -4.55 -8.99 -6.25
CA PRO A 185 -4.19 -9.12 -4.83
C PRO A 185 -2.69 -9.10 -4.55
N HIS A 186 -1.80 -9.07 -5.55
CA HIS A 186 -0.36 -9.24 -5.37
C HIS A 186 0.21 -8.20 -4.39
N ARG A 187 -0.19 -6.93 -4.53
CA ARG A 187 0.27 -5.87 -3.64
C ARG A 187 -0.24 -6.03 -2.21
N ILE A 188 -1.41 -6.66 -2.02
CA ILE A 188 -1.91 -7.01 -0.69
C ILE A 188 -1.00 -8.07 -0.06
N LEU A 189 -0.71 -9.15 -0.81
CA LEU A 189 0.11 -10.26 -0.36
C LEU A 189 1.56 -9.88 -0.09
N ALA A 190 2.08 -8.89 -0.82
CA ALA A 190 3.41 -8.34 -0.58
C ALA A 190 3.58 -7.82 0.86
N PHE A 191 2.51 -7.40 1.53
CA PHE A 191 2.57 -6.87 2.91
C PHE A 191 1.86 -7.79 3.92
N THR A 192 1.94 -9.11 3.68
CA THR A 192 1.50 -10.13 4.62
C THR A 192 2.59 -11.15 4.93
N GLU A 193 2.62 -11.65 6.15
CA GLU A 193 3.45 -12.79 6.58
C GLU A 193 2.62 -14.05 6.71
N THR A 194 3.18 -15.21 6.33
CA THR A 194 2.52 -16.49 6.54
C THR A 194 2.84 -17.02 7.92
N LYS A 195 1.85 -17.05 8.82
CA LYS A 195 1.97 -17.71 10.11
C LYS A 195 1.36 -19.09 10.05
N THR A 196 2.16 -20.10 10.38
CA THR A 196 1.71 -21.49 10.46
C THR A 196 1.51 -21.89 11.92
N VAL A 197 0.32 -22.34 12.26
CA VAL A 197 -0.05 -22.79 13.61
C VAL A 197 -0.21 -24.30 13.62
N TRP A 198 0.35 -24.94 14.64
CA TRP A 198 0.24 -26.37 14.89
C TRP A 198 -0.54 -26.57 16.19
N HIS A 199 -1.75 -27.10 16.10
CA HIS A 199 -2.58 -27.40 17.27
C HIS A 199 -2.64 -28.92 17.46
N PRO A 200 -2.29 -29.46 18.64
CA PRO A 200 -2.50 -30.88 18.91
C PRO A 200 -3.99 -31.24 18.76
N THR A 201 -4.27 -32.35 18.09
CA THR A 201 -5.62 -32.91 18.00
C THR A 201 -5.64 -34.26 18.69
N GLY A 202 -6.59 -34.46 19.62
CA GLY A 202 -6.86 -35.79 20.16
C GLY A 202 -7.29 -36.72 19.03
N MET A 203 -6.68 -37.91 18.97
CA MET A 203 -7.23 -38.99 18.13
C MET A 203 -8.55 -39.50 18.70
#